data_AF-A0A7V4Q602-F1
#
_entry.id   AF-A0A7V4Q602-F1
#
_cell.length_a   1.000
_cell.length_b   1.000
_cell.length_c   1.000
_cell.angle_alpha   90.00
_cell.angle_beta   90.00
_cell.angle_gamma   90.00
#
_symmetry.space_group_name_H-M   'P 1'
#
loop_
_entity.id
_entity.type
_entity.pdbx_description
1 polymer ?
#
loop_
_entity_poly.entity_id
_entity_poly.type
_entity_poly.pdbx_seq_one_letter_code
_entity_poly.pdbx_strand_id
1 'polypeptide(L)'
;MVTSLLSTDDLRQARALVEESGLSFEPPCQDLVGIFEAGRLVAVGARQGRVLKMLAVAASRQGSTLLDEVVTELVGRGFQD
;
A
#
# COMPACT_ATOMS: atom_id res chain seq x y z
N MET A 1 -8.08 -8.26 -3.57
CA MET A 1 -7.08 -8.40 -4.65
C MET A 1 -6.14 -7.22 -4.56
N VAL A 2 -4.84 -7.49 -4.47
CA VAL A 2 -3.81 -6.45 -4.45
C VAL A 2 -3.57 -5.95 -5.87
N THR A 3 -3.47 -4.63 -6.05
CA THR A 3 -3.21 -4.01 -7.35
C THR A 3 -2.09 -2.97 -7.25
N SER A 4 -1.39 -2.75 -8.35
CA SER A 4 -0.46 -1.62 -8.48
C SER A 4 -1.21 -0.30 -8.50
N LEU A 5 -0.67 0.71 -7.82
CA LEU A 5 -1.20 2.07 -7.72
C LEU A 5 -0.40 2.97 -8.66
N LEU A 6 -0.90 3.19 -9.87
CA LEU A 6 -0.15 3.82 -10.96
C LEU A 6 -0.72 5.17 -11.39
N SER A 7 -2.01 5.40 -11.16
CA SER A 7 -2.68 6.63 -11.58
C SER A 7 -2.52 7.76 -10.57
N THR A 8 -2.74 9.00 -11.01
CA THR A 8 -2.78 10.16 -10.12
C THR A 8 -3.85 10.04 -9.02
N ASP A 9 -4.96 9.35 -9.32
CA ASP A 9 -6.01 9.11 -8.32
C ASP A 9 -5.54 8.10 -7.27
N ASP A 10 -4.91 7.01 -7.69
CA ASP A 10 -4.35 6.01 -6.77
C ASP A 10 -3.31 6.65 -5.84
N LEU A 11 -2.41 7.47 -6.38
CA LEU A 11 -1.40 8.19 -5.61
C LEU A 11 -2.04 9.13 -4.57
N ARG A 12 -3.14 9.79 -4.93
CA ARG A 12 -3.89 10.65 -4.02
C ARG A 12 -4.51 9.84 -2.88
N GLN A 13 -5.14 8.70 -3.20
CA GLN A 13 -5.76 7.83 -2.20
C GLN A 13 -4.70 7.16 -1.30
N ALA A 14 -3.55 6.76 -1.86
CA ALA A 14 -2.42 6.22 -1.11
C ALA A 14 -1.88 7.23 -0.10
N ARG A 15 -1.61 8.46 -0.54
CA ARG A 15 -1.18 9.55 0.34
C ARG A 15 -2.18 9.77 1.47
N ALA A 16 -3.47 9.89 1.14
CA ALA A 16 -4.51 10.11 2.13
C ALA A 16 -4.53 8.98 3.18
N LEU A 17 -4.52 7.72 2.77
CA LEU A 17 -4.55 6.59 3.70
C LEU A 17 -3.31 6.51 4.59
N VAL A 18 -2.12 6.78 4.04
CA VAL A 18 -0.85 6.79 4.79
C VAL A 18 -0.87 7.90 5.85
N GLU A 19 -1.27 9.11 5.46
CA GLU A 19 -1.31 10.28 6.34
C GLU A 19 -2.43 10.18 7.38
N GLU A 20 -3.61 9.65 7.03
CA GLU A 20 -4.70 9.30 7.96
C GLU A 20 -4.26 8.29 9.03
N SER A 21 -3.29 7.43 8.69
CA SER A 21 -2.71 6.44 9.62
C SER A 21 -1.58 7.00 10.49
N GLY A 22 -1.31 8.32 10.41
CA GLY A 22 -0.26 8.99 11.18
C GLY A 22 1.16 8.77 10.64
N LEU A 23 1.29 8.27 9.41
CA LEU A 23 2.57 8.09 8.73
C LEU A 23 2.81 9.24 7.73
N SER A 24 4.05 9.36 7.24
CA SER A 24 4.36 10.30 6.16
C SER A 24 4.34 9.59 4.81
N PHE A 25 3.79 10.24 3.78
CA PHE A 25 3.89 9.74 2.41
C PHE A 25 5.27 10.10 1.82
N GLU A 26 6.08 9.07 1.56
CA GLU A 26 7.51 9.18 1.24
C GLU A 26 7.84 8.62 -0.16
N PRO A 27 7.68 9.40 -1.24
CA PRO A 27 8.26 9.07 -2.54
C PRO A 27 9.80 9.26 -2.52
N PRO A 28 10.57 8.62 -3.43
CA PRO A 28 10.13 7.67 -4.46
C PRO A 28 9.91 6.25 -3.92
N CYS A 29 9.11 5.46 -4.62
CA CYS A 29 8.93 4.02 -4.39
C CYS A 29 8.99 3.28 -5.75
N GLN A 30 9.62 2.10 -5.77
CA GLN A 30 9.68 1.22 -6.94
C GLN A 30 8.35 0.51 -7.15
N ASP A 31 7.80 -0.05 -6.07
CA ASP A 31 6.45 -0.59 -6.04
C ASP A 31 5.58 0.23 -5.10
N LEU A 32 4.36 0.49 -5.55
CA LEU A 32 3.27 0.98 -4.71
C LEU A 32 2.05 0.14 -5.03
N VAL A 33 1.53 -0.55 -4.02
CA VAL A 33 0.39 -1.46 -4.17
C VAL A 33 -0.66 -1.20 -3.10
N GLY A 34 -1.88 -1.63 -3.37
CA GLY A 34 -2.95 -1.55 -2.38
C GLY A 34 -4.17 -2.39 -2.72
N ILE A 35 -5.13 -2.35 -1.81
CA ILE A 35 -6.39 -3.09 -1.91
C ILE A 35 -7.54 -2.09 -1.83
N PHE A 36 -8.49 -2.22 -2.76
CA PHE A 36 -9.70 -1.42 -2.79
C PHE A 36 -10.91 -2.23 -2.31
N GLU A 37 -11.77 -1.58 -1.54
CA GLU A 37 -13.12 -2.05 -1.23
C GLU A 37 -14.12 -0.93 -1.52
N ALA A 38 -15.20 -1.24 -2.24
CA ALA A 38 -16.24 -0.27 -2.62
C ALA A 38 -15.68 1.04 -3.23
N GLY A 39 -14.61 0.94 -4.02
CA GLY A 39 -13.97 2.08 -4.68
C GLY A 39 -13.06 2.93 -3.78
N ARG A 40 -12.85 2.54 -2.52
CA ARG A 40 -11.93 3.21 -1.59
C ARG A 40 -10.72 2.34 -1.31
N LEU A 41 -9.54 2.96 -1.30
CA LEU A 41 -8.32 2.30 -0.85
C LEU A 41 -8.40 2.01 0.66
N VAL A 42 -8.29 0.73 1.03
CA VAL A 42 -8.39 0.26 2.43
C VAL A 42 -7.08 -0.30 2.99
N ALA A 43 -6.13 -0.64 2.12
CA ALA A 43 -4.78 -1.02 2.51
C ALA A 43 -3.79 -0.57 1.44
N VAL A 44 -2.58 -0.17 1.87
CA VAL A 44 -1.51 0.30 1.00
C VAL A 44 -0.15 -0.14 1.55
N GLY A 45 0.79 -0.36 0.64
CA GLY A 45 2.18 -0.61 0.97
C GLY A 45 3.09 -0.26 -0.20
N ALA A 46 4.33 0.06 0.11
CA ALA A 46 5.33 0.38 -0.89
C ALA A 46 6.64 -0.36 -0.64
N ARG A 47 7.43 -0.51 -1.71
CA ARG A 47 8.78 -1.04 -1.65
C ARG A 47 9.74 -0.09 -2.36
N GLN A 48 10.92 0.06 -1.77
CA GLN A 48 12.08 0.70 -2.39
C GLN A 48 13.30 -0.19 -2.14
N GLY A 49 13.75 -0.92 -3.16
CA GLY A 49 14.80 -1.92 -3.04
C GLY A 49 14.39 -3.03 -2.06
N ARG A 50 15.11 -3.14 -0.94
CA ARG A 50 14.85 -4.11 0.14
C ARG A 50 14.04 -3.54 1.31
N VAL A 51 13.59 -2.29 1.20
CA VAL A 51 12.84 -1.62 2.26
C VAL A 51 11.35 -1.63 1.92
N LEU A 52 10.55 -2.23 2.80
CA LEU A 52 9.10 -2.04 2.81
C LEU A 52 8.80 -0.76 3.62
N LYS A 53 7.93 0.10 3.09
CA LYS A 53 7.56 1.37 3.71
C LYS A 53 6.10 1.74 3.42
N MET A 54 5.58 2.72 4.14
CA MET A 54 4.20 3.22 3.96
C MET A 54 3.14 2.11 4.05
N LEU A 55 3.35 1.14 4.95
CA LEU A 55 2.39 0.07 5.22
C LEU A 55 1.27 0.62 6.10
N ALA A 56 0.06 0.72 5.56
CA ALA A 56 -1.10 1.25 6.26
C ALA A 56 -2.38 0.48 5.91
N VAL A 57 -3.25 0.29 6.91
CA VAL A 57 -4.58 -0.31 6.78
C VAL A 57 -5.59 0.63 7.42
N ALA A 58 -6.68 0.89 6.72
CA ALA A 58 -7.76 1.75 7.18
C ALA A 58 -8.29 1.25 8.54
N ALA A 59 -8.56 2.17 9.48
CA ALA A 59 -8.95 1.84 10.84
C ALA A 59 -10.14 0.86 10.94
N SER A 60 -11.12 0.99 10.03
CA SER A 60 -12.29 0.11 9.95
C SER A 60 -12.00 -1.32 9.47
N ARG A 61 -10.75 -1.60 9.06
CA ARG A 61 -10.26 -2.89 8.56
C ARG A 61 -9.02 -3.39 9.27
N GLN A 62 -8.55 -2.72 10.32
CA GLN A 62 -7.43 -3.20 11.12
C GLN A 62 -7.78 -4.52 11.83
N GLY A 63 -6.78 -5.38 12.00
CA GLY A 63 -6.96 -6.74 12.53
C GLY A 63 -7.48 -7.77 11.50
N SER A 64 -7.64 -7.37 10.24
CA SER A 64 -7.91 -8.28 9.11
C SER A 64 -6.62 -8.79 8.45
N THR A 65 -6.77 -9.57 7.38
CA THR A 65 -5.67 -10.14 6.58
C THR A 65 -5.09 -9.17 5.54
N LEU A 66 -5.61 -7.94 5.43
CA LEU A 66 -5.25 -7.02 4.34
C LEU A 66 -3.76 -6.64 4.36
N LEU A 67 -3.15 -6.52 5.54
CA LEU A 67 -1.72 -6.26 5.65
C LEU A 67 -0.90 -7.45 5.13
N ASP A 68 -1.30 -8.67 5.47
CA ASP A 68 -0.62 -9.89 5.05
C ASP A 68 -0.62 -10.02 3.53
N GLU A 69 -1.76 -9.70 2.90
CA GLU A 69 -1.90 -9.68 1.44
C GLU A 69 -0.96 -8.66 0.78
N VAL A 70 -0.92 -7.43 1.30
CA VAL A 70 -0.05 -6.35 0.78
C VAL A 70 1.43 -6.72 0.94
N VAL A 71 1.83 -7.23 2.10
CA VAL A 71 3.23 -7.61 2.36
C VAL A 71 3.63 -8.79 1.47
N THR A 72 2.77 -9.80 1.33
CA THR A 72 3.03 -10.97 0.46
C THR A 72 3.28 -10.55 -0.98
N GLU A 73 2.44 -9.64 -1.51
CA GLU A 73 2.63 -9.10 -2.86
C GLU A 73 3.98 -8.36 -3.00
N LEU A 74 4.29 -7.44 -2.07
CA LEU A 74 5.53 -6.66 -2.15
C LEU A 74 6.79 -7.52 -2.02
N VAL A 75 6.76 -8.54 -1.16
CA VAL A 75 7.85 -9.51 -1.02
C VAL A 75 7.98 -10.35 -2.29
N GLY A 76 6.86 -10.81 -2.85
CA GLY A 76 6.83 -11.55 -4.11
C GLY A 76 7.50 -10.77 -5.25
N ARG A 77 7.19 -9.49 -5.39
CA ARG A 77 7.83 -8.60 -6.38
C ARG A 77 9.34 -8.45 -6.16
N GLY A 78 9.77 -8.38 -4.91
CA GLY A 78 11.19 -8.29 -4.56
C GLY A 78 12.03 -9.52 -4.94
N PHE A 79 11.39 -10.67 -5.23
CA PHE A 79 12.07 -11.89 -5.74
C PHE A 79 12.06 -12.00 -7.27
N GLN A 80 11.33 -11.14 -7.97
CA GLN A 80 11.22 -11.15 -9.44
C GLN A 80 12.25 -10.21 -10.12
N ASP A 81 12.95 -9.38 -9.33
CA ASP A 81 14.07 -8.53 -9.73
C ASP A 81 15.41 -9.29 -9.68
#